data_AF-A0A2W7Q1Y2-F1
#
_entry.id   AF-A0A2W7Q1Y2-F1
#
_cell.length_a   1.000
_cell.length_b   1.000
_cell.length_c   1.000
_cell.angle_alpha   90.00
_cell.angle_beta   90.00
_cell.angle_gamma   90.00
#
_symmetry.space_group_name_H-M   'P 1'
#
loop_
_entity.id
_entity.type
_entity.pdbx_description
1 polymer ?
#
loop_
_entity_poly.entity_id
_entity_poly.type
_entity_poly.pdbx_seq_one_letter_code
_entity_poly.pdbx_strand_id
1 'polypeptide(L)'
;MDRTNTHKLIVVGASAGGMQALKRLVAQFPADLPAPVFIVTHLGPDATGDALVHVLDEAGPLQCHHPTDGEHFTKGNIYVAPSDRHMLIEQSAILLTSGARENRYRPAIDPLFRSAAVAHGNRVIGVILTGYLDDGTSGMMAIRRCGGICIAQHPEDADYADMPRSVVVNVGVDHCVPISSMGALLSELSRQEAAEDVPPPEDVVIEARIAQRVLSDLPSVEALGDQVPFNCPECGGVLWQIKEGDLLRYRCHTGHAFTSGVLLAVQSAKIEETLWTALRMFEERQNLMATMSTRPDGKSSKVLAERTKDAQVHIERIRAILLANEIPYWGSARITTVVN
;
A
#
# COMPACT_ATOMS: atom_id res chain seq x y z
N MET A 1 6.64 -29.08 8.93
CA MET A 1 5.67 -27.98 9.02
C MET A 1 4.52 -28.49 9.86
N ASP A 2 4.38 -27.99 11.08
CA ASP A 2 3.29 -28.37 11.97
C ASP A 2 2.00 -27.72 11.46
N ARG A 3 1.21 -28.49 10.71
CA ARG A 3 -0.01 -28.07 10.00
C ARG A 3 -1.28 -28.28 10.85
N THR A 4 -1.15 -28.21 12.17
CA THR A 4 -2.23 -28.55 13.13
C THR A 4 -3.33 -27.51 13.24
N ASN A 5 -3.17 -26.30 12.66
CA ASN A 5 -4.23 -25.30 12.69
C ASN A 5 -5.21 -25.49 11.52
N THR A 6 -6.35 -26.16 11.79
CA THR A 6 -7.37 -26.53 10.80
C THR A 6 -8.30 -25.41 10.37
N HIS A 7 -8.06 -24.18 10.82
CA HIS A 7 -9.02 -23.09 10.73
C HIS A 7 -8.72 -22.14 9.58
N LYS A 8 -9.79 -21.60 8.97
CA LYS A 8 -9.67 -20.56 7.95
C LYS A 8 -9.24 -19.24 8.58
N LEU A 9 -8.53 -18.41 7.81
CA LEU A 9 -8.14 -17.05 8.20
C LEU A 9 -8.79 -16.05 7.27
N ILE A 10 -9.17 -14.90 7.81
CA ILE A 10 -9.72 -13.80 7.03
C ILE A 10 -8.67 -12.69 6.99
N VAL A 11 -8.23 -12.30 5.79
CA VAL A 11 -7.33 -11.16 5.59
C VAL A 11 -8.08 -10.06 4.84
N VAL A 12 -8.05 -8.84 5.36
CA VAL A 12 -8.84 -7.71 4.89
C VAL A 12 -7.91 -6.54 4.54
N GLY A 13 -8.11 -5.96 3.37
CA GLY A 13 -7.39 -4.77 2.89
C GLY A 13 -8.35 -3.61 2.64
N ALA A 14 -8.02 -2.42 3.14
CA ALA A 14 -8.80 -1.20 2.92
C ALA A 14 -7.90 0.05 2.79
N SER A 15 -8.45 1.14 2.28
CA SER A 15 -7.71 2.41 2.12
C SER A 15 -8.68 3.58 2.30
N ALA A 16 -8.78 4.51 1.34
CA ALA A 16 -9.76 5.59 1.35
C ALA A 16 -11.20 5.04 1.51
N GLY A 17 -11.97 5.62 2.44
CA GLY A 17 -13.29 5.12 2.85
C GLY A 17 -13.25 3.90 3.80
N GLY A 18 -12.07 3.35 4.06
CA GLY A 18 -11.88 2.09 4.78
C GLY A 18 -12.43 2.09 6.21
N MET A 19 -12.32 3.19 6.95
CA MET A 19 -12.80 3.27 8.33
C MET A 19 -14.30 2.93 8.45
N GLN A 20 -15.14 3.49 7.59
CA GLN A 20 -16.59 3.23 7.63
C GLN A 20 -16.91 1.82 7.12
N ALA A 21 -16.24 1.36 6.06
CA ALA A 21 -16.42 0.02 5.52
C ALA A 21 -16.03 -1.06 6.55
N LEU A 22 -14.87 -0.91 7.20
CA LEU A 22 -14.40 -1.82 8.26
C LEU A 22 -15.33 -1.81 9.46
N LYS A 23 -15.77 -0.63 9.92
CA LYS A 23 -16.75 -0.54 11.02
C LYS A 23 -18.03 -1.31 10.71
N ARG A 24 -18.58 -1.15 9.50
CA ARG A 24 -19.77 -1.89 9.05
C ARG A 24 -19.50 -3.38 8.96
N LEU A 25 -18.31 -3.79 8.52
CA LEU A 25 -17.94 -5.20 8.40
C LEU A 25 -17.83 -5.88 9.77
N VAL A 26 -17.07 -5.31 10.70
CA VAL A 26 -16.81 -5.93 12.01
C VAL A 26 -18.07 -6.02 12.87
N ALA A 27 -19.00 -5.05 12.73
CA ALA A 27 -20.29 -5.04 13.41
C ALA A 27 -21.21 -6.21 13.00
N GLN A 28 -20.94 -6.86 11.86
CA GLN A 28 -21.72 -8.00 11.38
C GLN A 28 -21.19 -9.35 11.87
N PHE A 29 -19.99 -9.40 12.48
CA PHE A 29 -19.41 -10.68 12.91
C PHE A 29 -20.14 -11.24 14.13
N PRO A 30 -20.38 -12.56 14.19
CA PRO A 30 -20.87 -13.19 15.39
C PRO A 30 -19.74 -13.33 16.43
N ALA A 31 -20.08 -13.36 17.72
CA ALA A 31 -19.10 -13.49 18.81
C ALA A 31 -18.30 -14.81 18.76
N ASP A 32 -18.84 -15.84 18.10
CA ASP A 32 -18.24 -17.16 17.96
C ASP A 32 -17.57 -17.39 16.59
N LEU A 33 -17.19 -16.32 15.88
CA LEU A 33 -16.54 -16.41 14.57
C LEU A 33 -15.35 -17.39 14.62
N PRO A 34 -15.35 -18.49 13.85
CA PRO A 34 -14.37 -19.56 13.99
C PRO A 34 -13.06 -19.28 13.23
N ALA A 35 -12.71 -18.01 13.02
CA ALA A 35 -11.54 -17.56 12.29
C ALA A 35 -10.89 -16.35 12.99
N PRO A 36 -9.56 -16.21 12.94
CA PRO A 36 -8.89 -14.93 13.16
C PRO A 36 -9.11 -14.00 11.95
N VAL A 37 -9.19 -12.69 12.22
CA VAL A 37 -9.31 -11.65 11.20
C VAL A 37 -8.08 -10.75 11.25
N PHE A 38 -7.45 -10.49 10.11
CA PHE A 38 -6.29 -9.62 9.98
C PHE A 38 -6.63 -8.46 9.06
N ILE A 39 -6.44 -7.23 9.53
CA ILE A 39 -6.83 -6.03 8.80
C ILE A 39 -5.58 -5.20 8.54
N VAL A 40 -5.34 -4.90 7.26
CA VAL A 40 -4.47 -3.81 6.84
C VAL A 40 -5.35 -2.69 6.30
N THR A 41 -5.13 -1.48 6.82
CA THR A 41 -5.60 -0.27 6.15
C THR A 41 -4.42 0.68 5.98
N HIS A 42 -4.41 1.43 4.89
CA HIS A 42 -3.38 2.44 4.69
C HIS A 42 -3.49 3.53 5.76
N LEU A 43 -2.41 3.67 6.53
CA LEU A 43 -2.24 4.70 7.54
C LEU A 43 -1.06 5.59 7.15
N GLY A 44 -1.14 6.87 7.50
CA GLY A 44 0.02 7.75 7.42
C GLY A 44 1.10 7.27 8.41
N PRO A 45 2.40 7.45 8.11
CA PRO A 45 3.48 6.94 8.95
C PRO A 45 3.44 7.49 10.38
N ASP A 46 2.93 8.72 10.57
CA ASP A 46 2.80 9.37 11.88
C ASP A 46 1.47 9.09 12.60
N ALA A 47 0.55 8.33 11.96
CA ALA A 47 -0.70 7.93 12.60
C ALA A 47 -0.44 6.75 13.54
N THR A 48 -0.95 6.80 14.78
CA THR A 48 -0.78 5.67 15.71
C THR A 48 -1.60 4.45 15.31
N GLY A 49 -2.76 4.66 14.71
CA GLY A 49 -3.73 3.60 14.40
C GLY A 49 -4.69 3.28 15.56
N ASP A 50 -4.43 3.81 16.77
CA ASP A 50 -5.24 3.48 17.97
C ASP A 50 -6.71 3.88 17.81
N ALA A 51 -6.98 5.02 17.18
CA ALA A 51 -8.34 5.48 16.93
C ALA A 51 -9.12 4.50 16.04
N LEU A 52 -8.45 3.90 15.05
CA LEU A 52 -9.06 2.88 14.21
C LEU A 52 -9.35 1.64 15.02
N VAL A 53 -8.37 1.13 15.77
CA VAL A 53 -8.54 -0.06 16.62
C VAL A 53 -9.70 0.13 17.58
N HIS A 54 -9.74 1.27 18.28
CA HIS A 54 -10.81 1.61 19.22
C HIS A 54 -12.19 1.62 18.56
N VAL A 55 -12.32 2.28 17.40
CA VAL A 55 -13.59 2.33 16.66
C VAL A 55 -14.05 0.94 16.21
N LEU A 56 -13.12 0.04 15.86
CA LEU A 56 -13.44 -1.32 15.43
C LEU A 56 -13.78 -2.23 16.63
N ASP A 57 -13.07 -2.09 17.75
CA ASP A 57 -13.33 -2.83 18.99
C ASP A 57 -14.72 -2.51 19.56
N GLU A 58 -15.14 -1.24 19.51
CA GLU A 58 -16.48 -0.82 19.94
C GLU A 58 -17.60 -1.22 18.97
N ALA A 59 -17.27 -1.52 17.72
CA ALA A 59 -18.27 -1.74 16.68
C ALA A 59 -18.82 -3.17 16.62
N GLY A 60 -18.08 -4.15 17.12
CA GLY A 60 -18.43 -5.57 17.02
C GLY A 60 -18.17 -6.34 18.32
N PRO A 61 -18.54 -7.64 18.36
CA PRO A 61 -18.37 -8.46 19.55
C PRO A 61 -16.98 -9.10 19.69
N LEU A 62 -16.11 -8.95 18.68
CA LEU A 62 -14.77 -9.54 18.67
C LEU A 62 -13.75 -8.54 19.19
N GLN A 63 -12.75 -9.03 19.95
CA GLN A 63 -11.65 -8.20 20.43
C GLN A 63 -10.79 -7.72 19.27
N CYS A 64 -10.51 -6.43 19.24
CA CYS A 64 -9.72 -5.78 18.20
C CYS A 64 -8.50 -5.08 18.81
N HIS A 65 -7.29 -5.43 18.35
CA HIS A 65 -6.05 -4.83 18.85
C HIS A 65 -4.93 -4.80 17.80
N HIS A 66 -3.91 -4.00 18.06
CA HIS A 66 -2.64 -4.10 17.36
C HIS A 66 -1.88 -5.34 17.87
N PRO A 67 -1.45 -6.25 16.98
CA PRO A 67 -0.69 -7.41 17.39
C PRO A 67 0.71 -7.02 17.87
N THR A 68 1.30 -7.87 18.68
CA THR A 68 2.73 -7.85 19.01
C THR A 68 3.52 -8.75 18.04
N ASP A 69 4.79 -8.42 17.82
CA ASP A 69 5.65 -9.22 16.94
C ASP A 69 5.86 -10.62 17.52
N GLY A 70 5.60 -11.66 16.72
CA GLY A 70 5.63 -13.06 17.14
C GLY A 70 4.37 -13.53 17.87
N GLU A 71 3.31 -12.71 17.94
CA GLU A 71 2.06 -13.09 18.60
C GLU A 71 1.38 -14.28 17.90
N HIS A 72 1.02 -15.30 18.68
CA HIS A 72 0.18 -16.39 18.19
C HIS A 72 -1.27 -15.92 18.09
N PHE A 73 -1.83 -16.05 16.89
CA PHE A 73 -3.21 -15.61 16.64
C PHE A 73 -4.23 -16.68 17.07
N THR A 74 -5.40 -16.23 17.51
CA THR A 74 -6.51 -17.09 17.92
C THR A 74 -7.81 -16.65 17.26
N LYS A 75 -8.79 -17.56 17.17
CA LYS A 75 -10.11 -17.27 16.59
C LYS A 75 -10.84 -16.18 17.38
N GLY A 76 -11.80 -15.53 16.74
CA GLY A 76 -12.64 -14.52 17.40
C GLY A 76 -11.88 -13.26 17.80
N ASN A 77 -10.70 -13.04 17.20
CA ASN A 77 -9.89 -11.84 17.38
C ASN A 77 -9.64 -11.15 16.04
N ILE A 78 -9.56 -9.83 16.11
CA ILE A 78 -9.25 -8.93 15.00
C ILE A 78 -7.89 -8.30 15.26
N TYR A 79 -6.94 -8.54 14.36
CA TYR A 79 -5.60 -8.01 14.41
C TYR A 79 -5.44 -6.90 13.38
N VAL A 80 -5.19 -5.68 13.82
CA VAL A 80 -5.02 -4.52 12.94
C VAL A 80 -3.54 -4.19 12.81
N ALA A 81 -3.02 -4.16 11.59
CA ALA A 81 -1.62 -3.82 11.34
C ALA A 81 -1.28 -2.44 11.94
N PRO A 82 -0.20 -2.33 12.74
CA PRO A 82 0.23 -1.04 13.26
C PRO A 82 0.88 -0.20 12.15
N SER A 83 0.91 1.12 12.34
CA SER A 83 1.55 2.03 11.39
C SER A 83 3.06 1.76 11.24
N ASP A 84 3.58 2.04 10.05
CA ASP A 84 4.99 1.87 9.67
C ASP A 84 5.57 0.46 9.88
N ARG A 85 4.70 -0.57 9.98
CA ARG A 85 5.08 -1.98 10.01
C ARG A 85 4.22 -2.79 9.07
N HIS A 86 4.83 -3.64 8.24
CA HIS A 86 4.08 -4.66 7.51
C HIS A 86 3.65 -5.76 8.47
N MET A 87 2.39 -6.19 8.38
CA MET A 87 1.87 -7.34 9.10
C MET A 87 1.87 -8.55 8.16
N LEU A 88 2.60 -9.59 8.53
CA LEU A 88 2.75 -10.83 7.77
C LEU A 88 2.28 -12.02 8.60
N ILE A 89 1.90 -13.09 7.93
CA ILE A 89 1.55 -14.37 8.57
C ILE A 89 2.67 -15.38 8.34
N GLU A 90 3.18 -15.96 9.41
CA GLU A 90 4.13 -17.06 9.36
C GLU A 90 3.63 -18.21 10.24
N GLN A 91 3.24 -19.32 9.60
CA GLN A 91 2.67 -20.47 10.30
C GLN A 91 1.50 -20.07 11.21
N SER A 92 1.67 -20.09 12.54
CA SER A 92 0.65 -19.72 13.53
C SER A 92 0.94 -18.41 14.26
N ALA A 93 1.87 -17.60 13.75
CA ALA A 93 2.29 -16.34 14.36
C ALA A 93 2.15 -15.15 13.39
N ILE A 94 2.00 -13.97 13.99
CA ILE A 94 2.02 -12.68 13.31
C ILE A 94 3.45 -12.14 13.34
N LEU A 95 3.97 -11.76 12.19
CA LEU A 95 5.29 -11.14 12.05
C LEU A 95 5.14 -9.68 11.64
N LEU A 96 5.75 -8.77 12.39
CA LEU A 96 5.75 -7.34 12.12
C LEU A 96 7.11 -6.90 11.60
N THR A 97 7.20 -6.50 10.32
CA THR A 97 8.48 -6.13 9.70
C THR A 97 8.54 -4.67 9.32
N SER A 98 9.75 -4.10 9.32
CA SER A 98 10.05 -2.77 8.76
C SER A 98 10.69 -2.90 7.38
N GLY A 99 10.27 -3.91 6.61
CA GLY A 99 10.71 -4.10 5.22
C GLY A 99 10.38 -2.91 4.34
N ALA A 100 10.90 -2.91 3.11
CA ALA A 100 10.66 -1.86 2.13
C ALA A 100 9.15 -1.65 1.88
N ARG A 101 8.75 -0.42 1.56
CA ARG A 101 7.35 -0.11 1.25
C ARG A 101 6.91 -0.85 -0.01
N GLU A 102 5.70 -1.39 0.01
CA GLU A 102 5.03 -1.90 -1.19
C GLU A 102 3.88 -0.94 -1.51
N ASN A 103 3.75 -0.55 -2.77
CA ASN A 103 2.75 0.39 -3.26
C ASN A 103 2.72 1.72 -2.46
N ARG A 104 3.88 2.19 -1.97
CA ARG A 104 4.11 3.35 -1.08
C ARG A 104 3.66 3.19 0.39
N TYR A 105 3.07 2.07 0.75
CA TYR A 105 2.51 1.87 2.08
C TYR A 105 3.35 0.93 2.92
N ARG A 106 3.25 1.15 4.23
CA ARG A 106 3.70 0.28 5.29
C ARG A 106 2.85 0.63 6.52
N PRO A 107 1.84 -0.18 6.87
CA PRO A 107 1.49 -1.48 6.28
C PRO A 107 0.92 -1.39 4.85
N ALA A 108 1.31 -2.31 3.99
CA ALA A 108 0.68 -2.56 2.68
C ALA A 108 -0.17 -3.85 2.71
N ILE A 109 -1.16 -3.93 1.84
CA ILE A 109 -2.13 -5.05 1.78
C ILE A 109 -1.49 -6.27 1.12
N ASP A 110 -0.77 -6.07 0.02
CA ASP A 110 -0.13 -7.14 -0.75
C ASP A 110 0.74 -8.08 0.11
N PRO A 111 1.64 -7.58 1.00
CA PRO A 111 2.44 -8.45 1.87
C PRO A 111 1.61 -9.32 2.84
N LEU A 112 0.54 -8.78 3.43
CA LEU A 112 -0.34 -9.56 4.31
C LEU A 112 -0.98 -10.69 3.53
N PHE A 113 -1.58 -10.37 2.38
CA PHE A 113 -2.31 -11.34 1.57
C PHE A 113 -1.39 -12.42 1.04
N ARG A 114 -0.22 -12.03 0.52
CA ARG A 114 0.78 -12.94 -0.01
C ARG A 114 1.34 -13.88 1.05
N SER A 115 1.71 -13.37 2.22
CA SER A 115 2.24 -14.20 3.31
C SER A 115 1.19 -15.15 3.87
N ALA A 116 -0.06 -14.70 4.02
CA ALA A 116 -1.18 -15.57 4.40
C ALA A 116 -1.40 -16.70 3.38
N ALA A 117 -1.40 -16.37 2.09
CA ALA A 117 -1.57 -17.35 1.01
C ALA A 117 -0.48 -18.42 1.04
N VAL A 118 0.78 -18.03 1.23
CA VAL A 118 1.90 -18.99 1.34
C VAL A 118 1.81 -19.85 2.60
N ALA A 119 1.38 -19.27 3.73
CA ALA A 119 1.32 -19.98 5.01
C ALA A 119 0.14 -20.96 5.11
N HIS A 120 -1.02 -20.60 4.54
CA HIS A 120 -2.29 -21.30 4.79
C HIS A 120 -3.07 -21.71 3.53
N GLY A 121 -2.60 -21.32 2.34
CA GLY A 121 -3.16 -21.75 1.06
C GLY A 121 -4.67 -21.57 0.97
N ASN A 122 -5.37 -22.68 0.74
CA ASN A 122 -6.81 -22.72 0.55
C ASN A 122 -7.67 -22.42 1.80
N ARG A 123 -7.01 -22.16 2.94
CA ARG A 123 -7.67 -21.73 4.18
C ARG A 123 -7.76 -20.21 4.30
N VAL A 124 -7.21 -19.47 3.35
CA VAL A 124 -7.26 -18.01 3.35
C VAL A 124 -8.51 -17.51 2.64
N ILE A 125 -9.23 -16.59 3.29
CA ILE A 125 -10.27 -15.78 2.70
C ILE A 125 -9.73 -14.35 2.60
N GLY A 126 -9.44 -13.90 1.38
CA GLY A 126 -9.01 -12.54 1.09
C GLY A 126 -10.18 -11.62 0.82
N VAL A 127 -10.17 -10.44 1.43
CA VAL A 127 -11.23 -9.43 1.29
C VAL A 127 -10.61 -8.09 0.93
N ILE A 128 -10.94 -7.56 -0.24
CA ILE A 128 -10.59 -6.18 -0.60
C ILE A 128 -11.79 -5.25 -0.45
N LEU A 129 -11.57 -4.10 0.19
CA LEU A 129 -12.57 -3.06 0.41
C LEU A 129 -12.21 -1.78 -0.36
N THR A 130 -13.06 -0.77 -0.23
CA THR A 130 -12.89 0.58 -0.77
C THR A 130 -11.47 1.13 -0.64
N GLY A 131 -11.03 1.82 -1.68
CA GLY A 131 -9.72 2.44 -1.74
C GLY A 131 -9.30 2.91 -3.12
N TYR A 132 -8.23 3.71 -3.13
CA TYR A 132 -7.59 4.22 -4.35
C TYR A 132 -6.52 3.27 -4.88
N LEU A 133 -6.31 3.32 -6.20
CA LEU A 133 -5.31 2.53 -6.92
C LEU A 133 -5.57 1.02 -6.76
N ASP A 134 -4.54 0.22 -6.53
CA ASP A 134 -4.58 -1.23 -6.75
C ASP A 134 -3.72 -2.05 -5.77
N ASP A 135 -3.36 -1.49 -4.60
CA ASP A 135 -2.76 -2.31 -3.54
C ASP A 135 -3.77 -3.38 -3.07
N GLY A 136 -3.28 -4.60 -2.89
CA GLY A 136 -4.09 -5.79 -2.63
C GLY A 136 -4.38 -6.63 -3.87
N THR A 137 -4.21 -6.10 -5.09
CA THR A 137 -4.46 -6.89 -6.31
C THR A 137 -3.46 -8.03 -6.48
N SER A 138 -2.16 -7.77 -6.33
CA SER A 138 -1.12 -8.82 -6.42
C SER A 138 -1.26 -9.83 -5.28
N GLY A 139 -1.51 -9.35 -4.06
CA GLY A 139 -1.78 -10.20 -2.91
C GLY A 139 -3.01 -11.10 -3.11
N MET A 140 -4.08 -10.57 -3.69
CA MET A 140 -5.28 -11.37 -3.98
C MET A 140 -5.03 -12.38 -5.11
N MET A 141 -4.21 -12.06 -6.11
CA MET A 141 -3.74 -13.06 -7.09
C MET A 141 -2.99 -14.21 -6.40
N ALA A 142 -2.13 -13.90 -5.43
CA ALA A 142 -1.44 -14.92 -4.64
C ALA A 142 -2.42 -15.81 -3.85
N ILE A 143 -3.44 -15.22 -3.21
CA ILE A 143 -4.50 -15.97 -2.53
C ILE A 143 -5.20 -16.92 -3.50
N ARG A 144 -5.63 -16.42 -4.68
CA ARG A 144 -6.28 -17.24 -5.71
C ARG A 144 -5.38 -18.39 -6.16
N ARG A 145 -4.12 -18.10 -6.46
CA ARG A 145 -3.14 -19.08 -6.96
C ARG A 145 -2.77 -20.15 -5.92
N CYS A 146 -2.94 -19.86 -4.64
CA CYS A 146 -2.77 -20.83 -3.55
C CYS A 146 -4.10 -21.52 -3.14
N GLY A 147 -5.18 -21.31 -3.91
CA GLY A 147 -6.48 -21.96 -3.71
C GLY A 147 -7.37 -21.31 -2.65
N GLY A 148 -7.03 -20.11 -2.17
CA GLY A 148 -7.85 -19.35 -1.23
C GLY A 148 -9.07 -18.69 -1.90
N ILE A 149 -9.98 -18.19 -1.08
CA ILE A 149 -11.23 -17.55 -1.53
C ILE A 149 -11.01 -16.04 -1.66
N CYS A 150 -11.37 -15.47 -2.79
CA CYS A 150 -11.17 -14.06 -3.13
C CYS A 150 -12.50 -13.31 -3.13
N ILE A 151 -12.61 -12.28 -2.29
CA ILE A 151 -13.82 -11.48 -2.12
C ILE A 151 -13.49 -10.00 -2.35
N ALA A 152 -14.34 -9.31 -3.11
CA ALA A 152 -14.28 -7.87 -3.27
C ALA A 152 -15.58 -7.20 -2.81
N GLN A 153 -15.44 -6.01 -2.21
CA GLN A 153 -16.56 -5.09 -2.06
C GLN A 153 -17.10 -4.72 -3.45
N HIS A 154 -18.42 -4.70 -3.62
CA HIS A 154 -19.02 -4.29 -4.88
C HIS A 154 -18.58 -2.85 -5.23
N PRO A 155 -18.01 -2.58 -6.43
CA PRO A 155 -17.47 -1.27 -6.75
C PRO A 155 -18.46 -0.10 -6.65
N GLU A 156 -19.76 -0.36 -6.81
CA GLU A 156 -20.82 0.65 -6.65
C GLU A 156 -21.19 0.93 -5.17
N ASP A 157 -20.86 0.03 -4.25
CA ASP A 157 -21.05 0.20 -2.80
C ASP A 157 -19.80 0.79 -2.12
N ALA A 158 -18.66 0.83 -2.82
CA ALA A 158 -17.41 1.40 -2.33
C ALA A 158 -17.40 2.92 -2.48
N ASP A 159 -17.01 3.65 -1.42
CA ASP A 159 -16.78 5.09 -1.47
C ASP A 159 -15.71 5.45 -2.52
N TYR A 160 -14.69 4.59 -2.65
CA TYR A 160 -13.62 4.67 -3.63
C TYR A 160 -13.45 3.32 -4.30
N ALA A 161 -13.82 3.25 -5.58
CA ALA A 161 -14.02 2.00 -6.29
C ALA A 161 -12.75 1.41 -6.94
N ASP A 162 -11.61 2.11 -6.93
CA ASP A 162 -10.44 1.72 -7.72
C ASP A 162 -9.84 0.39 -7.27
N MET A 163 -9.60 0.22 -5.96
CA MET A 163 -9.03 -1.02 -5.40
C MET A 163 -9.94 -2.23 -5.64
N PRO A 164 -11.24 -2.21 -5.27
CA PRO A 164 -12.13 -3.32 -5.58
C PRO A 164 -12.26 -3.59 -7.08
N ARG A 165 -12.33 -2.55 -7.92
CA ARG A 165 -12.42 -2.71 -9.38
C ARG A 165 -11.15 -3.37 -9.94
N SER A 166 -9.97 -2.99 -9.46
CA SER A 166 -8.71 -3.60 -9.87
C SER A 166 -8.69 -5.09 -9.55
N VAL A 167 -9.11 -5.49 -8.35
CA VAL A 167 -9.19 -6.90 -7.96
C VAL A 167 -10.21 -7.67 -8.79
N VAL A 168 -11.40 -7.12 -9.03
CA VAL A 168 -12.43 -7.77 -9.86
C VAL A 168 -11.93 -8.02 -11.28
N VAL A 169 -11.28 -7.02 -11.89
CA VAL A 169 -10.81 -7.09 -13.29
C VAL A 169 -9.64 -8.05 -13.45
N ASN A 170 -8.65 -7.99 -12.55
CA ASN A 170 -7.39 -8.69 -12.76
C ASN A 170 -7.35 -10.07 -12.10
N VAL A 171 -8.10 -10.29 -11.01
CA VAL A 171 -7.98 -11.52 -10.21
C VAL A 171 -9.07 -12.51 -10.56
N GLY A 172 -10.28 -12.06 -10.90
CA GLY A 172 -11.49 -12.87 -11.08
C GLY A 172 -12.01 -13.47 -9.76
N VAL A 173 -12.58 -12.63 -8.91
CA VAL A 173 -13.04 -12.97 -7.56
C VAL A 173 -14.15 -14.04 -7.53
N ASP A 174 -14.22 -14.79 -6.43
CA ASP A 174 -15.30 -15.76 -6.16
C ASP A 174 -16.60 -15.05 -5.76
N HIS A 175 -16.47 -13.94 -5.04
CA HIS A 175 -17.60 -13.14 -4.58
C HIS A 175 -17.35 -11.64 -4.76
N CYS A 176 -18.35 -10.93 -5.28
CA CYS A 176 -18.39 -9.48 -5.36
C CYS A 176 -19.71 -9.02 -4.72
N VAL A 177 -19.65 -8.48 -3.50
CA VAL A 177 -20.83 -8.25 -2.66
C VAL A 177 -20.82 -6.87 -2.00
N PRO A 178 -21.98 -6.25 -1.73
CA PRO A 178 -22.03 -5.04 -0.92
C PRO A 178 -21.57 -5.32 0.50
N ILE A 179 -21.01 -4.31 1.17
CA ILE A 179 -20.45 -4.41 2.52
C ILE A 179 -21.49 -4.89 3.54
N SER A 180 -22.78 -4.61 3.32
CA SER A 180 -23.90 -5.02 4.19
C SER A 180 -24.15 -6.52 4.26
N SER A 181 -23.66 -7.28 3.28
CA SER A 181 -23.85 -8.74 3.20
C SER A 181 -22.56 -9.51 3.49
N MET A 182 -21.44 -8.80 3.60
CA MET A 182 -20.11 -9.39 3.60
C MET A 182 -19.80 -10.11 4.92
N GLY A 183 -20.21 -9.58 6.08
CA GLY A 183 -19.94 -10.24 7.36
C GLY A 183 -20.65 -11.59 7.50
N ALA A 184 -21.89 -11.68 7.03
CA ALA A 184 -22.64 -12.95 6.98
C ALA A 184 -21.96 -13.99 6.07
N LEU A 185 -21.54 -13.56 4.88
CA LEU A 185 -20.79 -14.40 3.93
C LEU A 185 -19.49 -14.93 4.55
N LEU A 186 -18.70 -14.07 5.19
CA LEU A 186 -17.44 -14.47 5.84
C LEU A 186 -17.67 -15.47 6.98
N SER A 187 -18.71 -15.26 7.80
CA SER A 187 -19.08 -16.21 8.84
C SER A 187 -19.45 -17.58 8.26
N GLU A 188 -20.23 -17.63 7.18
CA GLU A 188 -20.57 -18.88 6.50
C GLU A 188 -19.32 -19.59 5.95
N LEU A 189 -18.52 -18.88 5.15
CA LEU A 189 -17.33 -19.45 4.50
C LEU A 189 -16.30 -19.95 5.51
N SER A 190 -16.15 -19.26 6.64
CA SER A 190 -15.22 -19.64 7.72
C SER A 190 -15.57 -20.98 8.38
N ARG A 191 -16.83 -21.43 8.27
CA ARG A 191 -17.33 -22.70 8.84
C ARG A 191 -17.25 -23.86 7.87
N GLN A 192 -17.15 -23.58 6.57
CA GLN A 192 -17.00 -24.61 5.56
C GLN A 192 -15.62 -25.26 5.67
N GLU A 193 -15.53 -26.54 5.35
CA GLU A 193 -14.24 -27.21 5.22
C GLU A 193 -13.40 -26.55 4.11
N ALA A 194 -12.08 -26.59 4.28
CA ALA A 194 -11.18 -26.14 3.24
C ALA A 194 -11.16 -27.16 2.09
N ALA A 195 -10.92 -26.70 0.87
CA ALA A 195 -10.77 -27.56 -0.28
C ALA A 195 -9.52 -28.46 -0.16
N GLU A 196 -9.18 -29.18 -1.23
CA GLU A 196 -7.89 -29.86 -1.31
C GLU A 196 -6.75 -28.84 -1.37
N ASP A 197 -5.68 -29.12 -0.65
CA ASP A 197 -4.55 -28.22 -0.47
C ASP A 197 -3.67 -28.19 -1.72
N VAL A 198 -3.28 -26.98 -2.15
CA VAL A 198 -2.46 -26.75 -3.33
C VAL A 198 -1.14 -26.15 -2.89
N PRO A 199 0.02 -26.73 -3.27
CA PRO A 199 1.30 -26.16 -2.91
C PRO A 199 1.45 -24.75 -3.50
N PRO A 200 1.94 -23.76 -2.72
CA PRO A 200 2.08 -22.40 -3.21
C PRO A 200 3.10 -22.35 -4.36
N PRO A 201 2.83 -21.59 -5.44
CA PRO A 201 3.79 -21.40 -6.52
C PRO A 201 5.12 -20.80 -6.03
N GLU A 202 6.23 -21.21 -6.64
CA GLU A 202 7.58 -20.84 -6.18
C GLU A 202 7.84 -19.33 -6.22
N ASP A 203 7.35 -18.64 -7.24
CA ASP A 203 7.44 -17.18 -7.36
C ASP A 203 6.72 -16.46 -6.21
N VAL A 204 5.55 -16.94 -5.81
CA VAL A 204 4.79 -16.39 -4.67
C VAL A 204 5.55 -16.61 -3.35
N VAL A 205 6.19 -17.77 -3.20
CA VAL A 205 7.02 -18.08 -2.02
C VAL A 205 8.26 -17.18 -1.95
N ILE A 206 8.94 -16.95 -3.08
CA ILE A 206 10.10 -16.05 -3.16
C ILE A 206 9.67 -14.63 -2.76
N GLU A 207 8.56 -14.14 -3.30
CA GLU A 207 8.06 -12.82 -2.97
C GLU A 207 7.61 -12.64 -1.52
N ALA A 208 6.97 -13.64 -0.93
CA ALA A 208 6.62 -13.62 0.49
C ALA A 208 7.89 -13.55 1.36
N ARG A 209 8.94 -14.28 0.98
CA ARG A 209 10.24 -14.25 1.67
C ARG A 209 10.94 -12.90 1.54
N ILE A 210 10.82 -12.21 0.40
CA ILE A 210 11.33 -10.84 0.24
C ILE A 210 10.65 -9.89 1.23
N ALA A 211 9.32 -9.97 1.38
CA ALA A 211 8.57 -9.12 2.31
C ALA A 211 8.91 -9.38 3.79
N GLN A 212 9.30 -10.61 4.14
CA GLN A 212 9.76 -10.97 5.49
C GLN A 212 11.11 -10.34 5.86
N ARG A 213 11.96 -10.03 4.87
CA ARG A 213 13.31 -9.53 5.11
C ARG A 213 13.37 -8.00 5.08
N VAL A 214 14.21 -7.43 5.95
CA VAL A 214 14.53 -5.99 5.91
C VAL A 214 15.41 -5.65 4.70
N LEU A 215 16.21 -6.61 4.24
CA LEU A 215 17.06 -6.48 3.05
C LEU A 215 16.73 -7.60 2.07
N SER A 216 16.36 -7.23 0.84
CA SER A 216 16.25 -8.19 -0.27
C SER A 216 17.63 -8.53 -0.84
N ASP A 217 17.78 -9.76 -1.30
CA ASP A 217 18.95 -10.23 -2.00
C ASP A 217 18.74 -10.20 -3.52
N LEU A 218 19.76 -9.71 -4.24
CA LEU A 218 19.74 -9.52 -5.70
C LEU A 218 19.30 -10.78 -6.48
N PRO A 219 19.79 -11.99 -6.16
CA PRO A 219 19.41 -13.21 -6.90
C PRO A 219 17.92 -13.52 -6.80
N SER A 220 17.29 -13.26 -5.65
CA SER A 220 15.85 -13.47 -5.48
C SER A 220 15.01 -12.52 -6.33
N VAL A 221 15.50 -11.30 -6.60
CA VAL A 221 14.81 -10.34 -7.47
C VAL A 221 15.02 -10.65 -8.95
N GLU A 222 16.23 -11.07 -9.34
CA GLU A 222 16.52 -11.52 -10.71
C GLU A 222 15.69 -12.75 -11.11
N ALA A 223 15.38 -13.63 -10.16
CA ALA A 223 14.53 -14.79 -10.41
C ALA A 223 13.07 -14.43 -10.74
N LEU A 224 12.60 -13.23 -10.37
CA LEU A 224 11.19 -12.82 -10.53
C LEU A 224 10.88 -12.17 -11.88
N GLY A 225 11.87 -11.68 -12.62
CA GLY A 225 11.60 -11.00 -13.88
C GLY A 225 12.79 -10.31 -14.54
N ASP A 226 12.47 -9.47 -15.53
CA ASP A 226 13.44 -8.84 -16.42
C ASP A 226 13.75 -7.40 -15.97
N GLN A 227 15.01 -6.97 -16.02
CA GLN A 227 15.39 -5.60 -15.70
C GLN A 227 14.84 -4.61 -16.73
N VAL A 228 14.35 -3.46 -16.26
CA VAL A 228 13.76 -2.40 -17.10
C VAL A 228 14.48 -1.06 -16.94
N PRO A 229 14.41 -0.14 -17.93
CA PRO A 229 15.11 1.14 -17.90
C PRO A 229 14.41 2.18 -17.00
N PHE A 230 13.92 1.76 -15.83
CA PHE A 230 13.27 2.60 -14.84
C PHE A 230 14.00 2.50 -13.50
N ASN A 231 14.04 3.61 -12.77
CA ASN A 231 14.61 3.66 -11.43
C ASN A 231 13.50 3.77 -10.38
N CYS A 232 13.72 3.12 -9.25
CA CYS A 232 12.88 3.20 -8.07
C CYS A 232 12.83 4.65 -7.57
N PRO A 233 11.65 5.29 -7.51
CA PRO A 233 11.54 6.66 -7.03
C PRO A 233 11.90 6.84 -5.55
N GLU A 234 11.88 5.75 -4.77
CA GLU A 234 12.19 5.78 -3.33
C GLU A 234 13.68 5.62 -3.02
N CYS A 235 14.40 4.73 -3.71
CA CYS A 235 15.81 4.46 -3.43
C CYS A 235 16.79 4.79 -4.58
N GLY A 236 16.29 5.14 -5.77
CA GLY A 236 17.12 5.39 -6.96
C GLY A 236 17.71 4.13 -7.61
N GLY A 237 17.48 2.94 -7.05
CA GLY A 237 17.95 1.67 -7.62
C GLY A 237 17.20 1.26 -8.88
N VAL A 238 17.81 0.38 -9.67
CA VAL A 238 17.18 -0.22 -10.87
C VAL A 238 15.93 -1.03 -10.53
N LEU A 239 14.99 -1.10 -11.47
CA LEU A 239 13.75 -1.86 -11.37
C LEU A 239 13.76 -3.11 -12.26
N TRP A 240 13.08 -4.15 -11.78
CA TRP A 240 12.71 -5.36 -12.52
C TRP A 240 11.21 -5.37 -12.72
N GLN A 241 10.77 -5.72 -13.92
CA GLN A 241 9.37 -5.97 -14.22
C GLN A 241 9.03 -7.42 -13.94
N ILE A 242 8.03 -7.63 -13.09
CA ILE A 242 7.53 -8.95 -12.71
C ILE A 242 6.29 -9.23 -13.58
N LYS A 243 6.23 -10.42 -14.18
CA LYS A 243 5.10 -10.84 -15.01
C LYS A 243 4.09 -11.56 -14.12
N GLU A 244 2.98 -10.91 -13.80
CA GLU A 244 1.91 -11.48 -12.97
C GLU A 244 0.55 -11.30 -13.66
N GLY A 245 0.24 -12.21 -14.59
CA GLY A 245 -0.91 -12.07 -15.48
C GLY A 245 -0.81 -10.81 -16.35
N ASP A 246 -1.90 -10.04 -16.41
CA ASP A 246 -1.96 -8.76 -17.13
C ASP A 246 -1.54 -7.56 -16.25
N LEU A 247 -1.28 -7.77 -14.94
CA LEU A 247 -0.88 -6.72 -14.02
C LEU A 247 0.62 -6.43 -14.17
N LEU A 248 0.94 -5.22 -14.62
CA LEU A 248 2.33 -4.75 -14.69
C LEU A 248 2.83 -4.35 -13.31
N ARG A 249 3.78 -5.12 -12.78
CA ARG A 249 4.41 -4.87 -11.48
C ARG A 249 5.91 -4.69 -11.59
N TYR A 250 6.47 -3.88 -10.71
CA TYR A 250 7.88 -3.55 -10.64
C TYR A 250 8.42 -3.76 -9.24
N ARG A 251 9.66 -4.23 -9.13
CA ARG A 251 10.37 -4.36 -7.86
C ARG A 251 11.81 -3.87 -7.98
N CYS A 252 12.34 -3.24 -6.94
CA CYS A 252 13.75 -2.86 -6.88
C CYS A 252 14.57 -3.84 -6.03
N HIS A 253 15.89 -3.79 -6.18
CA HIS A 253 16.82 -4.65 -5.43
C HIS A 253 16.84 -4.43 -3.91
N THR A 254 16.23 -3.35 -3.41
CA THR A 254 16.08 -3.08 -1.97
C THR A 254 14.72 -3.52 -1.43
N GLY A 255 13.82 -4.02 -2.28
CA GLY A 255 12.55 -4.62 -1.89
C GLY A 255 11.32 -3.75 -2.15
N HIS A 256 11.45 -2.47 -2.56
CA HIS A 256 10.28 -1.66 -2.91
C HIS A 256 9.55 -2.27 -4.10
N ALA A 257 8.23 -2.33 -4.01
CA ALA A 257 7.36 -2.85 -5.07
C ALA A 257 6.28 -1.85 -5.46
N PHE A 258 5.92 -1.85 -6.74
CA PHE A 258 4.93 -0.93 -7.30
C PHE A 258 4.13 -1.62 -8.41
N THR A 259 2.82 -1.43 -8.43
CA THR A 259 2.04 -1.57 -9.66
C THR A 259 2.37 -0.41 -10.62
N SER A 260 2.07 -0.56 -11.91
CA SER A 260 2.32 0.49 -12.92
C SER A 260 1.59 1.80 -12.60
N GLY A 261 0.34 1.72 -12.13
CA GLY A 261 -0.45 2.88 -11.71
C GLY A 261 0.19 3.60 -10.52
N VAL A 262 0.60 2.85 -9.49
CA VAL A 262 1.29 3.42 -8.33
C VAL A 262 2.64 4.01 -8.73
N LEU A 263 3.45 3.32 -9.54
CA LEU A 263 4.75 3.81 -9.99
C LEU A 263 4.64 5.16 -10.69
N LEU A 264 3.67 5.31 -11.60
CA LEU A 264 3.41 6.56 -12.30
C LEU A 264 2.98 7.68 -11.33
N ALA A 265 2.13 7.35 -10.36
CA ALA A 265 1.70 8.30 -9.33
C ALA A 265 2.88 8.76 -8.45
N VAL A 266 3.77 7.84 -8.07
CA VAL A 266 4.98 8.17 -7.27
C VAL A 266 5.93 9.05 -8.08
N GLN A 267 6.17 8.72 -9.35
CA GLN A 267 7.02 9.53 -10.23
C GLN A 267 6.48 10.94 -10.38
N SER A 268 5.17 11.09 -10.62
CA SER A 268 4.51 12.39 -10.72
C SER A 268 4.70 13.22 -9.44
N ALA A 269 4.44 12.63 -8.27
CA ALA A 269 4.63 13.30 -6.99
C ALA A 269 6.09 13.71 -6.75
N LYS A 270 7.05 12.85 -7.11
CA LYS A 270 8.48 13.14 -6.93
C LYS A 270 8.97 14.25 -7.88
N ILE A 271 8.45 14.28 -9.10
CA ILE A 271 8.71 15.38 -10.05
C ILE A 271 8.23 16.70 -9.44
N GLU A 272 7.01 16.72 -8.91
CA GLU A 272 6.43 17.92 -8.29
C GLU A 272 7.24 18.40 -7.08
N GLU A 273 7.59 17.50 -6.15
CA GLU A 273 8.43 17.81 -4.98
C GLU A 273 9.81 18.38 -5.41
N THR A 274 10.39 17.80 -6.45
CA THR A 274 11.69 18.23 -7.00
C THR A 274 11.58 19.62 -7.63
N LEU A 275 10.47 19.90 -8.34
CA LEU A 275 10.21 21.22 -8.91
C LEU A 275 10.00 22.29 -7.83
N TRP A 276 9.29 21.98 -6.75
CA TRP A 276 9.16 22.88 -5.60
C TRP A 276 10.50 23.16 -4.93
N THR A 277 11.34 22.14 -4.77
CA THR A 277 12.68 22.30 -4.22
C THR A 277 13.56 23.14 -5.14
N ALA A 278 13.54 22.86 -6.44
CA ALA A 278 14.25 23.66 -7.42
C ALA A 278 13.78 25.13 -7.41
N LEU A 279 12.47 25.38 -7.36
CA LEU A 279 11.90 26.72 -7.28
C LEU A 279 12.49 27.51 -6.10
N ARG A 280 12.48 26.94 -4.90
CA ARG A 280 13.07 27.56 -3.70
C ARG A 280 14.56 27.86 -3.90
N MET A 281 15.32 26.91 -4.45
CA MET A 281 16.75 27.11 -4.72
C MET A 281 17.00 28.23 -5.74
N PHE A 282 16.17 28.34 -6.78
CA PHE A 282 16.28 29.42 -7.76
C PHE A 282 15.94 30.78 -7.17
N GLU A 283 14.90 30.87 -6.33
CA GLU A 283 14.52 32.09 -5.61
C GLU A 283 15.61 32.53 -4.62
N GLU A 284 16.17 31.61 -3.83
CA GLU A 284 17.28 31.89 -2.92
C GLU A 284 18.53 32.40 -3.66
N ARG A 285 18.88 31.75 -4.79
CA ARG A 285 19.99 32.18 -5.64
C ARG A 285 19.73 33.58 -6.22
N GLN A 286 18.51 33.86 -6.67
CA GLN A 286 18.13 35.18 -7.20
C GLN A 286 18.30 36.25 -6.12
N ASN A 287 17.80 36.01 -4.90
CA ASN A 287 17.90 36.94 -3.77
C ASN A 287 19.36 37.22 -3.38
N LEU A 288 20.23 36.20 -3.40
CA LEU A 288 21.66 36.36 -3.15
C LEU A 288 22.32 37.24 -4.22
N MET A 289 22.03 36.98 -5.50
CA MET A 289 22.56 37.77 -6.61
C MET A 289 22.08 39.23 -6.55
N ALA A 290 20.80 39.44 -6.27
CA ALA A 290 20.23 40.78 -6.08
C ALA A 290 20.95 41.52 -4.94
N THR A 291 21.13 40.87 -3.78
CA THR A 291 21.83 41.44 -2.62
C THR A 291 23.26 41.86 -2.96
N MET A 292 24.03 40.97 -3.62
CA MET A 292 25.41 41.24 -4.01
C MET A 292 25.52 42.36 -5.07
N SER A 293 24.50 42.53 -5.92
CA SER A 293 24.48 43.56 -6.97
C SER A 293 24.39 44.98 -6.41
N THR A 294 23.85 45.14 -5.19
CA THR A 294 23.75 46.45 -4.51
C THR A 294 25.07 46.93 -3.88
N ARG A 295 26.11 46.08 -3.84
CA ARG A 295 27.44 46.46 -3.32
C ARG A 295 28.23 47.27 -4.37
N PRO A 296 29.01 48.28 -3.95
CA PRO A 296 29.74 49.16 -4.87
C PRO A 296 31.00 48.50 -5.45
N ASP A 297 30.84 47.47 -6.29
CA ASP A 297 31.87 46.87 -7.13
C ASP A 297 31.42 46.89 -8.61
N GLY A 298 31.75 47.98 -9.32
CA GLY A 298 31.04 48.45 -10.51
C GLY A 298 31.00 47.56 -11.77
N LYS A 299 31.88 46.54 -11.89
CA LYS A 299 31.81 45.56 -13.00
C LYS A 299 31.07 44.27 -12.62
N SER A 300 31.23 43.80 -11.39
CA SER A 300 30.56 42.58 -10.90
C SER A 300 29.07 42.82 -10.67
N SER A 301 28.70 44.02 -10.20
CA SER A 301 27.31 44.42 -9.93
C SER A 301 26.40 44.35 -11.18
N LYS A 302 26.84 44.85 -12.35
CA LYS A 302 26.05 44.83 -13.59
C LYS A 302 25.82 43.42 -14.14
N VAL A 303 26.87 42.59 -14.15
CA VAL A 303 26.76 41.19 -14.62
C VAL A 303 25.79 40.41 -13.73
N LEU A 304 25.80 40.70 -12.43
CA LEU A 304 24.93 40.04 -11.46
C LEU A 304 23.47 40.48 -11.56
N ALA A 305 23.24 41.76 -11.86
CA ALA A 305 21.90 42.28 -12.14
C ALA A 305 21.28 41.61 -13.38
N GLU A 306 22.06 41.39 -14.44
CA GLU A 306 21.56 40.70 -15.64
C GLU A 306 21.23 39.22 -15.35
N ARG A 307 22.11 38.51 -14.64
CA ARG A 307 21.84 37.13 -14.19
C ARG A 307 20.62 37.01 -13.26
N THR A 308 20.28 38.08 -12.53
CA THR A 308 19.09 38.12 -11.67
C THR A 308 17.80 38.16 -12.52
N LYS A 309 17.83 38.85 -13.67
CA LYS A 309 16.72 38.83 -14.63
C LYS A 309 16.58 37.48 -15.31
N ASP A 310 17.69 36.85 -15.71
CA ASP A 310 17.66 35.50 -16.29
C ASP A 310 17.08 34.48 -15.30
N ALA A 311 17.46 34.57 -14.03
CA ALA A 311 16.90 33.72 -12.97
C ALA A 311 15.38 33.90 -12.79
N GLN A 312 14.87 35.12 -12.94
CA GLN A 312 13.43 35.41 -12.88
C GLN A 312 12.66 34.60 -13.93
N VAL A 313 13.17 34.53 -15.16
CA VAL A 313 12.53 33.77 -16.26
C VAL A 313 12.46 32.27 -15.91
N HIS A 314 13.50 31.72 -15.28
CA HIS A 314 13.49 30.32 -14.84
C HIS A 314 12.47 30.07 -13.73
N ILE A 315 12.38 30.96 -12.75
CA ILE A 315 11.39 30.90 -11.65
C ILE A 315 9.96 30.90 -12.21
N GLU A 316 9.65 31.81 -13.14
CA GLU A 316 8.33 31.91 -13.75
C GLU A 316 7.95 30.66 -14.54
N ARG A 317 8.90 30.05 -15.27
CA ARG A 317 8.68 28.79 -15.99
C ARG A 317 8.41 27.63 -15.05
N ILE A 318 9.17 27.52 -13.95
CA ILE A 318 8.96 26.45 -12.96
C ILE A 318 7.60 26.62 -12.28
N ARG A 319 7.22 27.85 -11.91
CA ARG A 319 5.88 28.15 -11.36
C ARG A 319 4.77 27.78 -12.34
N ALA A 320 4.92 28.12 -13.62
CA ALA A 320 3.92 27.77 -14.63
C ALA A 320 3.72 26.25 -14.77
N ILE A 321 4.80 25.46 -14.69
CA ILE A 321 4.72 23.99 -14.71
C ILE A 321 3.99 23.49 -13.46
N LEU A 322 4.33 23.99 -12.28
CA LEU A 322 3.68 23.60 -11.02
C LEU A 322 2.18 23.92 -11.03
N LEU A 323 1.80 25.12 -11.45
CA LEU A 323 0.39 25.54 -11.53
C LEU A 323 -0.40 24.79 -12.61
N ALA A 324 0.24 24.38 -13.71
CA ALA A 324 -0.41 23.56 -14.74
C ALA A 324 -0.69 22.13 -14.23
N ASN A 325 0.15 21.63 -13.31
CA ASN A 325 -0.04 20.34 -12.66
C ASN A 325 -1.09 20.38 -11.52
N GLU A 326 -1.55 21.57 -11.10
CA GLU A 326 -2.68 21.70 -10.15
C GLU A 326 -4.05 21.41 -10.77
N ILE A 327 -4.13 21.18 -12.09
CA ILE A 327 -5.31 20.60 -12.72
C ILE A 327 -5.38 19.13 -12.28
N PRO A 328 -6.42 18.71 -11.54
CA PRO A 328 -6.38 17.45 -10.81
C PRO A 328 -6.40 16.27 -11.78
N TYR A 329 -5.23 15.71 -12.03
CA TYR A 329 -5.14 14.27 -12.10
C TYR A 329 -5.13 13.81 -10.63
N TRP A 330 -6.13 13.02 -10.23
CA TRP A 330 -6.37 12.42 -8.89
C TRP A 330 -6.58 13.39 -7.70
N GLY A 331 -7.73 13.22 -7.03
CA GLY A 331 -8.22 14.08 -5.94
C GLY A 331 -7.38 14.04 -4.66
N SER A 332 -6.41 14.94 -4.56
CA SER A 332 -5.79 15.30 -3.28
C SER A 332 -6.83 16.00 -2.39
N ALA A 333 -7.30 15.28 -1.36
CA ALA A 333 -7.89 15.93 -0.21
C ALA A 333 -6.83 16.87 0.38
N ARG A 334 -7.11 18.17 0.35
CA ARG A 334 -6.27 19.22 0.93
C ARG A 334 -6.00 18.92 2.40
N ILE A 335 -4.74 18.68 2.76
CA ILE A 335 -4.28 18.97 4.13
C ILE A 335 -4.18 20.48 4.22
N THR A 336 -5.30 21.11 4.55
CA THR A 336 -5.34 22.53 4.91
C THR A 336 -4.79 22.64 6.32
N THR A 337 -3.47 22.81 6.46
CA THR A 337 -2.89 23.39 7.67
C THR A 337 -3.40 24.83 7.78
N VAL A 338 -4.47 25.01 8.55
CA VAL A 338 -4.85 26.32 9.05
C VAL A 338 -3.83 26.66 10.13
N VAL A 339 -2.82 27.45 9.75
CA VAL A 339 -2.00 28.19 10.71
C VAL A 339 -2.77 29.46 11.03
N ASN A 340 -3.30 29.53 12.24
CA ASN A 340 -3.53 30.77 12.98
C ASN A 340 -2.84 30.61 14.34
#